data_AF-A0A2T3KLR2-F1
#
_entry.id   AF-A0A2T3KLR2-F1
#
_cell.length_a   1.000
_cell.length_b   1.000
_cell.length_c   1.000
_cell.angle_alpha   90.00
_cell.angle_beta   90.00
_cell.angle_gamma   90.00
#
_symmetry.space_group_name_H-M   'P 1'
#
loop_
_entity.id
_entity.type
_entity.pdbx_description
1 polymer ?
#
loop_
_entity_poly.entity_id
_entity_poly.type
_entity_poly.pdbx_seq_one_letter_code
_entity_poly.pdbx_strand_id
1 'polypeptide(L)'
;MVRLLMTNNLIKIKESQSQGIREEAEHVWCALVCMDSSQTLCGDSVDDDNLLSVDYKIVARGGITCPICLSIIKEIKAIRL
;
A
#
# COMPACT_ATOMS: atom_id res chain seq x y z
N MET A 1 -2.03 27.13 -0.33
CA MET A 1 -2.99 26.09 0.11
C MET A 1 -2.59 24.79 -0.59
N VAL A 2 -1.80 23.95 0.07
CA VAL A 2 -1.25 22.72 -0.55
C VAL A 2 -2.38 21.70 -0.64
N ARG A 3 -2.83 21.43 -1.87
CA ARG A 3 -3.87 20.43 -2.16
C ARG A 3 -3.15 19.11 -2.41
N LEU A 4 -2.95 18.32 -1.35
CA LEU A 4 -2.48 16.94 -1.46
C LEU A 4 -3.45 16.18 -2.39
N LEU A 5 -2.94 15.57 -3.46
CA LEU A 5 -3.74 14.86 -4.46
C LEU A 5 -4.63 13.81 -3.76
N MET A 6 -5.94 13.93 -3.96
CA MET A 6 -7.00 13.11 -3.35
C MET A 6 -7.13 11.74 -4.05
N THR A 7 -6.05 11.03 -4.28
CA THR A 7 -6.09 9.71 -4.94
C THR A 7 -5.16 8.74 -4.25
N ASN A 8 -5.72 7.63 -3.78
CA ASN A 8 -4.98 6.53 -3.18
C ASN A 8 -4.58 5.56 -4.29
N ASN A 9 -3.27 5.40 -4.47
CA ASN A 9 -2.71 4.31 -5.28
C ASN A 9 -2.62 3.08 -4.38
N LEU A 10 -3.23 1.98 -4.80
CA LEU A 10 -3.35 0.78 -3.99
C LEU A 10 -2.78 -0.42 -4.74
N ILE A 11 -2.11 -1.28 -3.97
CA ILE A 11 -1.60 -2.56 -4.44
C ILE A 11 -2.11 -3.66 -3.52
N LYS A 12 -2.44 -4.80 -4.10
CA LYS A 12 -2.70 -6.04 -3.38
C LYS A 12 -1.69 -7.07 -3.86
N ILE A 13 -0.80 -7.50 -2.97
CA ILE A 13 0.20 -8.52 -3.26
C ILE A 13 -0.42 -9.88 -2.97
N LYS A 14 -0.42 -10.75 -3.98
CA LYS A 14 -0.91 -12.15 -3.88
C LYS A 14 0.26 -13.12 -3.81
N GLU A 15 1.34 -12.80 -4.53
CA GLU A 15 2.54 -13.61 -4.58
C GLU A 15 3.78 -12.73 -4.79
N SER A 16 4.82 -12.99 -4.01
CA SER A 16 6.14 -12.36 -4.14
C SER A 16 7.25 -13.37 -3.88
N GLN A 17 8.46 -13.11 -4.36
CA GLN A 17 9.61 -13.97 -4.09
C GLN A 17 10.00 -13.93 -2.61
N SER A 18 9.90 -12.76 -1.97
CA SER A 18 10.27 -12.54 -0.58
C SER A 18 9.36 -13.25 0.44
N GLN A 19 8.05 -13.35 0.16
CA GLN A 19 7.07 -13.90 1.11
C GLN A 19 6.29 -15.11 0.58
N GLY A 20 6.58 -15.55 -0.65
CA GLY A 20 5.83 -16.62 -1.31
C GLY A 20 4.41 -16.23 -1.67
N ILE A 21 3.55 -17.24 -1.79
CA ILE A 21 2.11 -17.10 -2.07
C ILE A 21 1.38 -16.79 -0.76
N ARG A 22 0.55 -15.75 -0.74
CA ARG A 22 -0.32 -15.40 0.37
C ARG A 22 -1.68 -16.09 0.24
N GLU A 23 -2.23 -16.58 1.34
CA GLU A 23 -3.60 -17.11 1.35
C GLU A 23 -4.60 -15.99 1.05
N GLU A 24 -5.75 -16.33 0.44
CA GLU A 24 -6.76 -15.35 0.04
C GLU A 24 -7.27 -14.50 1.22
N ALA A 25 -7.35 -15.10 2.42
CA ALA A 25 -7.72 -14.41 3.65
C ALA A 25 -6.73 -13.32 4.08
N GLU A 26 -5.48 -13.39 3.61
CA GLU A 26 -4.40 -12.45 3.92
C GLU A 26 -4.27 -11.35 2.85
N HIS A 27 -5.05 -11.43 1.77
CA HIS A 27 -4.99 -10.46 0.67
C HIS A 27 -5.58 -9.12 1.10
N VAL A 28 -4.70 -8.17 1.35
CA VAL A 28 -5.07 -6.81 1.74
C VAL A 28 -4.64 -5.78 0.71
N TRP A 29 -5.40 -4.68 0.63
CA TRP A 29 -5.04 -3.50 -0.15
C TRP A 29 -4.13 -2.62 0.69
N CYS A 30 -2.87 -2.54 0.29
CA CYS A 30 -1.87 -1.66 0.87
C CYS A 30 -1.85 -0.32 0.13
N ALA A 31 -1.54 0.75 0.85
CA ALA A 31 -1.25 2.04 0.22
C ALA A 31 0.12 1.97 -0.44
N LEU A 32 0.18 2.30 -1.73
CA LEU A 32 1.44 2.46 -2.45
C LEU A 32 2.00 3.85 -2.18
N VAL A 33 3.26 3.92 -1.82
CA VAL A 33 4.02 5.16 -1.66
C VAL A 33 5.23 5.13 -2.57
N CYS A 34 5.43 6.22 -3.29
CA CYS A 34 6.62 6.43 -4.12
C CYS A 34 7.42 7.55 -3.44
N MET A 35 8.48 7.16 -2.72
CA MET A 35 9.46 8.12 -2.20
C MET A 35 10.68 8.06 -3.11
N ASP A 36 11.55 7.07 -2.90
CA ASP A 36 12.76 6.83 -3.71
C ASP A 36 12.64 5.55 -4.58
N SER A 37 11.87 4.57 -4.11
CA SER A 37 11.46 3.37 -4.83
C SER A 37 9.96 3.13 -4.62
N SER A 38 9.35 2.28 -5.46
CA SER A 38 7.96 1.86 -5.25
C SER A 38 7.92 0.89 -4.07
N GLN A 39 7.18 1.25 -3.02
CA GLN A 39 6.98 0.39 -1.86
C GLN A 39 5.58 0.57 -1.28
N THR A 40 5.12 -0.40 -0.50
CA THR A 40 3.91 -0.22 0.29
C THR A 40 4.21 0.60 1.54
N LEU A 41 3.19 1.30 2.07
CA LEU A 41 3.33 2.06 3.31
C LEU A 41 3.65 1.15 4.51
N CYS A 42 3.26 -0.13 4.45
CA CYS A 42 3.61 -1.12 5.47
C CYS A 42 5.00 -1.75 5.29
N GLY A 43 5.77 -1.34 4.27
CA GLY A 43 7.18 -1.70 4.12
C GLY A 43 7.49 -2.84 3.14
N ASP A 44 6.49 -3.43 2.48
CA ASP A 44 6.76 -4.39 1.40
C ASP A 44 7.34 -3.67 0.18
N SER A 45 8.48 -4.18 -0.33
CA SER A 45 9.08 -3.72 -1.58
C SER A 45 8.18 -4.03 -2.76
N VAL A 46 7.98 -3.05 -3.63
CA VAL A 46 7.26 -3.19 -4.90
C VAL A 46 8.28 -2.96 -6.02
N ASP A 47 9.24 -3.88 -6.12
CA ASP A 47 10.19 -3.95 -7.22
C ASP A 47 9.74 -5.01 -8.25
N ASP A 48 10.04 -4.76 -9.53
CA ASP A 48 9.58 -5.63 -10.63
C ASP A 48 10.21 -7.04 -10.57
N ASP A 49 11.32 -7.20 -9.83
CA ASP A 49 12.03 -8.47 -9.69
C ASP A 49 11.43 -9.36 -8.59
N ASN A 50 10.79 -8.78 -7.57
CA ASN A 50 10.24 -9.49 -6.40
C ASN A 50 8.76 -9.84 -6.55
N LEU A 51 8.00 -9.15 -7.42
CA LEU A 51 6.55 -9.36 -7.55
C LEU A 51 6.20 -10.40 -8.60
N LEU A 52 5.48 -11.44 -8.20
CA LEU A 52 5.02 -12.51 -9.11
C LEU A 52 3.55 -12.34 -9.48
N SER A 53 2.71 -11.92 -8.53
CA SER A 53 1.27 -11.70 -8.76
C SER A 53 0.70 -10.60 -7.87
N VAL A 54 0.15 -9.56 -8.50
CA VAL A 54 -0.37 -8.36 -7.83
C VAL A 54 -1.59 -7.77 -8.56
N ASP A 55 -2.47 -7.10 -7.82
CA ASP A 55 -3.49 -6.22 -8.40
C ASP A 55 -3.18 -4.75 -8.06
N TYR A 56 -3.42 -3.85 -9.03
CA TYR A 56 -3.34 -2.41 -8.82
C TYR A 56 -4.70 -1.74 -8.99
N LYS A 57 -4.98 -0.71 -8.19
CA LYS A 57 -6.11 0.19 -8.42
C LYS A 57 -5.86 1.59 -7.88
N ILE A 58 -6.50 2.57 -8.50
CA ILE A 58 -6.50 3.97 -8.05
C ILE A 58 -7.91 4.32 -7.60
N VAL A 59 -8.06 4.87 -6.40
CA VAL A 59 -9.36 5.29 -5.85
C VAL A 59 -9.30 6.70 -5.29
N ALA A 60 -10.38 7.47 -5.43
CA ALA A 60 -10.45 8.85 -4.94
C ALA A 60 -10.38 8.96 -3.40
N ARG A 61 -10.89 7.96 -2.67
CA ARG A 61 -10.82 7.94 -1.20
C ARG A 61 -10.96 6.51 -0.67
N GLY A 62 -10.28 6.22 0.43
CA GLY A 62 -10.40 4.95 1.15
C GLY A 62 -9.75 3.78 0.41
N GLY A 63 -10.34 2.59 0.51
CA GLY A 63 -9.91 1.39 -0.21
C GLY A 63 -8.69 0.64 0.36
N ILE A 64 -8.00 1.20 1.35
CA ILE A 64 -6.92 0.54 2.09
C ILE A 64 -7.56 -0.43 3.10
N THR A 65 -7.14 -1.69 3.06
CA THR A 65 -7.59 -2.71 4.02
C THR A 65 -6.44 -3.32 4.83
N CYS A 66 -5.19 -2.98 4.52
CA CYS A 66 -4.04 -3.38 5.33
C CYS A 66 -4.08 -2.72 6.73
N PRO A 67 -4.13 -3.49 7.83
CA PRO A 67 -4.19 -2.95 9.18
C PRO A 67 -3.01 -2.05 9.54
N ILE A 68 -1.80 -2.41 9.08
CA ILE A 68 -0.57 -1.64 9.34
C ILE A 68 -0.63 -0.29 8.63
N CYS A 69 -0.96 -0.28 7.33
CA CYS A 69 -1.14 0.96 6.57
C CYS A 69 -2.19 1.88 7.22
N LEU A 70 -3.29 1.31 7.72
CA LEU A 70 -4.34 2.07 8.40
C LEU A 70 -3.86 2.67 9.73
N SER A 71 -3.04 1.94 10.51
CA SER A 71 -2.47 2.47 11.76
C SER A 71 -1.56 3.66 11.49
N ILE A 72 -0.62 3.51 10.55
CA ILE A 72 0.33 4.57 10.17
C ILE A 72 -0.41 5.83 9.70
N ILE A 73 -1.43 5.69 8.85
CA ILE A 73 -2.21 6.84 8.37
C ILE A 73 -2.96 7.52 9.51
N LYS A 74 -3.49 6.77 10.48
CA LYS A 74 -4.16 7.35 11.65
C LYS A 74 -3.18 8.14 12.51
N GLU A 75 -1.99 7.61 12.74
CA GLU A 75 -0.93 8.29 13.50
C GLU A 75 -0.50 9.58 12.80
N ILE A 76 -0.20 9.53 11.49
CA ILE A 76 0.17 10.73 10.71
C ILE A 76 -0.94 11.78 10.77
N LYS A 77 -2.21 11.39 10.63
CA LYS A 77 -3.35 12.31 10.71
C LYS A 77 -3.59 12.89 12.09
N ALA A 78 -3.12 12.23 13.15
CA ALA A 78 -3.22 12.72 14.51
C ALA A 78 -2.20 13.82 14.80
N ILE A 79 -1.09 13.89 14.05
CA ILE A 79 -0.11 14.96 14.13
C ILE A 79 -0.75 16.25 13.61
N ARG A 80 -1.13 17.14 14.52
CA ARG A 80 -1.53 18.51 14.20
C ARG A 80 -0.26 19.36 14.06
N LEU A 81 0.20 19.53 12.82
CA LEU A 81 1.22 20.52 12.46
C LEU A 81 0.60 21.91 12.37
#